data_AF-A0A2C6AF33-F1
#
_entry.id   AF-A0A2C6AF33-F1
#
_cell.length_a   1.000
_cell.length_b   1.000
_cell.length_c   1.000
_cell.angle_alpha   90.00
_cell.angle_beta   90.00
_cell.angle_gamma   90.00
#
_symmetry.space_group_name_H-M   'P 1'
#
loop_
_entity.id
_entity.type
_entity.pdbx_description
1 polymer ?
#
loop_
_entity_poly.entity_id
_entity_poly.type
_entity_poly.pdbx_seq_one_letter_code
_entity_poly.pdbx_strand_id
1 'polypeptide(L)'
;MGDSVHVATNAHLLPCRVLRLLEALLILDCYRAILLQRPPTLLWGFRGSFCDAGPGHEDIAVLFRLAAEMTTPALSIDKEAVRRYSLTSIASLSPHLWPVMRTRFDRDADSPRLAQPGHPIWKRDFVALALEKWRGAQDRDVEPSSLILYHLMNLTLHADIDLMQRLFRSSFRQQADRDQLWEQRTRALSVWVRSRECEVASWHARSLLRCAEEGHPGHQDLVPSDAEHQAAAERDKADSLDEGEAAAARKGTGRPQVEAPHVPYAVFFATVALWLGAMVAEEGHLATQAHLARGRAILSRHRSRAARQFAKMLESTQSCGNHF
;
A
#
# COMPACT_ATOMS: atom_id res chain seq x y z
N MET A 1 -50.82 -3.28 35.78
CA MET A 1 -49.46 -2.70 35.80
C MET A 1 -48.54 -3.72 35.17
N GLY A 2 -48.28 -3.58 33.87
CA GLY A 2 -47.38 -4.44 33.12
C GLY A 2 -46.30 -3.53 32.54
N ASP A 3 -45.08 -3.67 33.06
CA ASP A 3 -43.93 -2.90 32.61
C ASP A 3 -43.58 -3.33 31.18
N SER A 4 -43.90 -2.46 30.23
CA SER A 4 -43.44 -2.57 28.85
C SER A 4 -41.95 -2.24 28.84
N VAL A 5 -41.13 -3.29 28.93
CA VAL A 5 -39.68 -3.20 28.77
C VAL A 5 -39.41 -2.72 27.35
N HIS A 6 -39.01 -1.45 27.21
CA HIS A 6 -38.49 -0.88 25.99
C HIS A 6 -37.22 -1.64 25.56
N VAL A 7 -37.38 -2.68 24.75
CA VAL A 7 -36.31 -3.25 23.93
C VAL A 7 -36.01 -2.24 22.83
N ALA A 8 -35.31 -1.16 23.18
CA ALA A 8 -34.72 -0.24 22.21
C ALA A 8 -33.75 -1.05 21.35
N THR A 9 -34.19 -1.33 20.14
CA THR A 9 -33.67 -2.34 19.25
C THR A 9 -32.36 -1.82 18.65
N ASN A 10 -31.28 -2.59 18.79
CA ASN A 10 -29.95 -2.33 18.21
C ASN A 10 -29.91 -2.33 16.65
N ALA A 11 -31.03 -2.08 15.99
CA ALA A 11 -31.20 -2.19 14.54
C ALA A 11 -30.26 -1.24 13.77
N HIS A 12 -29.95 -0.06 14.32
CA HIS A 12 -29.03 0.90 13.70
C HIS A 12 -27.55 0.50 13.75
N LEU A 13 -27.15 -0.46 14.60
CA LEU A 13 -25.75 -0.89 14.70
C LEU A 13 -25.36 -1.95 13.65
N LEU A 14 -26.35 -2.62 13.05
CA LEU A 14 -26.11 -3.67 12.06
C LEU A 14 -25.48 -3.12 10.77
N PRO A 15 -25.99 -2.04 10.13
CA PRO A 15 -25.41 -1.51 8.89
C PRO A 15 -23.95 -1.09 9.06
N CYS A 16 -23.62 -0.41 10.17
CA CYS A 16 -22.26 0.03 10.47
C CYS A 16 -21.28 -1.15 10.59
N ARG A 17 -21.69 -2.25 11.24
CA ARG A 17 -20.85 -3.45 11.37
C ARG A 17 -20.63 -4.14 10.02
N VAL A 18 -21.67 -4.24 9.20
CA VAL A 18 -21.57 -4.82 7.86
C VAL A 18 -20.64 -3.99 6.97
N LEU A 19 -20.74 -2.66 7.02
CA LEU A 19 -19.85 -1.76 6.28
C LEU A 19 -18.39 -1.96 6.71
N ARG A 20 -18.10 -1.95 8.01
CA ARG A 20 -16.73 -2.18 8.52
C ARG A 20 -16.18 -3.55 8.11
N LEU A 21 -17.03 -4.58 8.11
CA LEU A 21 -16.64 -5.90 7.64
C LEU A 21 -16.30 -5.86 6.14
N LEU A 22 -17.11 -5.20 5.32
CA LEU A 22 -16.87 -5.05 3.89
C LEU A 22 -15.55 -4.29 3.61
N GLU A 23 -15.31 -3.19 4.32
CA GLU A 23 -14.03 -2.45 4.25
C GLU A 23 -12.84 -3.36 4.56
N ALA A 24 -12.93 -4.12 5.65
CA ALA A 24 -11.89 -5.06 6.04
C ALA A 24 -11.67 -6.16 4.99
N LEU A 25 -12.73 -6.71 4.39
CA LEU A 25 -12.64 -7.72 3.35
C LEU A 25 -11.99 -7.17 2.08
N LEU A 26 -12.33 -5.95 1.66
CA LEU A 26 -11.69 -5.25 0.53
C LEU A 26 -10.19 -5.06 0.75
N ILE A 27 -9.81 -4.61 1.94
CA ILE A 27 -8.40 -4.42 2.32
C ILE A 27 -7.66 -5.77 2.35
N LEU A 28 -8.29 -6.82 2.92
CA LEU A 28 -7.70 -8.16 2.98
C LEU A 28 -7.53 -8.78 1.59
N ASP A 29 -8.53 -8.67 0.71
CA ASP A 29 -8.41 -9.13 -0.68
C ASP A 29 -7.30 -8.36 -1.42
N CYS A 30 -7.17 -7.06 -1.17
CA CYS A 30 -6.08 -6.26 -1.70
C CYS A 30 -4.72 -6.79 -1.25
N TYR A 31 -4.53 -7.06 0.04
CA TYR A 31 -3.29 -7.64 0.55
C TYR A 31 -3.00 -9.03 -0.01
N ARG A 32 -4.03 -9.86 -0.22
CA ARG A 32 -3.86 -11.16 -0.88
C ARG A 32 -3.30 -10.98 -2.29
N ALA A 33 -3.86 -10.05 -3.07
CA ALA A 33 -3.40 -9.77 -4.42
C ALA A 33 -1.98 -9.20 -4.47
N ILE A 34 -1.72 -8.11 -3.75
CA ILE A 34 -0.49 -7.34 -3.94
C ILE A 34 0.68 -7.81 -3.06
N LEU A 35 0.40 -8.29 -1.84
CA LEU A 35 1.44 -8.70 -0.90
C LEU A 35 1.73 -10.20 -1.00
N LEU A 36 0.66 -11.01 -1.05
CA LEU A 36 0.77 -12.47 -1.05
C LEU A 36 0.80 -13.06 -2.46
N GLN A 37 0.59 -12.25 -3.49
CA GLN A 37 0.54 -12.70 -4.89
C GLN A 37 -0.47 -13.86 -5.06
N ARG A 38 -1.69 -13.67 -4.51
CA ARG A 38 -2.79 -14.64 -4.56
C ARG A 38 -4.06 -13.99 -5.11
N PRO A 39 -4.95 -14.75 -5.78
CA PRO A 39 -6.20 -14.20 -6.27
C PRO A 39 -7.05 -13.61 -5.14
N PRO A 40 -7.73 -12.47 -5.38
CA PRO A 40 -8.79 -11.99 -4.50
C PRO A 40 -9.95 -12.98 -4.58
N THR A 41 -10.44 -13.40 -3.42
CA THR A 41 -11.44 -14.47 -3.32
C THR A 41 -12.55 -14.14 -2.34
N LEU A 42 -12.35 -13.15 -1.47
CA LEU A 42 -13.27 -12.90 -0.37
C LEU A 42 -14.54 -12.22 -0.87
N LEU A 43 -14.46 -11.27 -1.80
CA LEU A 43 -15.62 -10.47 -2.22
C LEU A 43 -16.50 -11.08 -3.29
N TRP A 44 -15.95 -11.99 -4.11
CA TRP A 44 -16.67 -12.53 -5.26
C TRP A 44 -17.92 -13.32 -4.85
N GLY A 45 -17.88 -13.99 -3.69
CA GLY A 45 -19.02 -14.75 -3.17
C GLY A 45 -20.14 -13.89 -2.59
N PHE A 46 -19.88 -12.66 -2.16
CA PHE A 46 -20.85 -11.84 -1.42
C PHE A 46 -21.47 -10.70 -2.23
N ARG A 47 -21.00 -10.45 -3.46
CA ARG A 47 -21.47 -9.31 -4.27
C ARG A 47 -22.99 -9.32 -4.48
N GLY A 48 -23.58 -10.49 -4.76
CA GLY A 48 -25.03 -10.63 -4.88
C GLY A 48 -25.76 -10.32 -3.57
N SER A 49 -25.26 -10.87 -2.46
CA SER A 49 -25.88 -10.69 -1.13
C SER A 49 -25.87 -9.24 -0.64
N PHE A 50 -24.90 -8.43 -1.05
CA PHE A 50 -24.83 -7.01 -0.67
C PHE A 50 -25.64 -6.10 -1.60
N CYS A 51 -25.87 -6.50 -2.85
CA CYS A 51 -26.72 -5.76 -3.79
C CYS A 51 -28.21 -5.84 -3.41
N ASP A 52 -28.63 -6.92 -2.75
CA ASP A 52 -30.01 -7.13 -2.29
C ASP A 52 -30.29 -6.51 -0.92
N ALA A 53 -29.30 -5.82 -0.32
CA ALA A 53 -29.44 -5.22 0.98
C ALA A 53 -30.43 -4.03 0.91
N GLY A 54 -31.52 -4.11 1.68
CA GLY A 54 -32.63 -3.15 1.65
C GLY A 54 -32.27 -1.71 2.09
N PRO A 55 -33.28 -0.86 2.36
CA PRO A 55 -33.06 0.51 2.80
C PRO A 55 -32.17 0.57 4.06
N GLY A 56 -31.14 1.43 4.05
CA GLY A 56 -30.15 1.57 5.13
C GLY A 56 -28.74 1.07 4.80
N HIS A 57 -28.49 0.59 3.58
CA HIS A 57 -27.18 0.10 3.11
C HIS A 57 -26.54 0.98 2.01
N GLU A 58 -26.86 2.28 1.99
CA GLU A 58 -26.40 3.22 0.96
C GLU A 58 -24.88 3.26 0.83
N ASP A 59 -24.16 3.27 1.96
CA ASP A 59 -22.69 3.27 1.99
C ASP A 59 -22.07 2.02 1.34
N ILE A 60 -22.73 0.86 1.46
CA ILE A 60 -22.27 -0.38 0.82
C ILE A 60 -22.39 -0.25 -0.70
N ALA A 61 -23.53 0.27 -1.18
CA ALA A 61 -23.74 0.52 -2.59
C ALA A 61 -22.74 1.56 -3.13
N VAL A 62 -22.41 2.59 -2.34
CA VAL A 62 -21.37 3.58 -2.67
C VAL A 62 -20.02 2.90 -2.88
N LEU A 63 -19.55 2.04 -1.97
CA LEU A 63 -18.26 1.35 -2.12
C LEU A 63 -18.17 0.51 -3.42
N PHE A 64 -19.22 -0.23 -3.77
CA PHE A 64 -19.24 -0.99 -5.03
C PHE A 64 -19.27 -0.09 -6.27
N ARG A 65 -19.98 1.04 -6.17
CA ARG A 65 -20.05 2.03 -7.24
C ARG A 65 -18.70 2.70 -7.49
N LEU A 66 -17.96 3.02 -6.43
CA LEU A 66 -16.63 3.63 -6.54
C LEU A 66 -15.68 2.80 -7.41
N ALA A 67 -15.65 1.47 -7.22
CA ALA A 67 -14.84 0.58 -8.06
C ALA A 67 -15.23 0.67 -9.55
N ALA A 68 -16.52 0.71 -9.85
CA ALA A 68 -17.04 0.85 -11.22
C ALA A 68 -16.73 2.25 -11.79
N GLU A 69 -16.92 3.31 -11.02
CA GLU A 69 -16.61 4.69 -11.41
C GLU A 69 -15.11 4.86 -11.71
N MET A 70 -14.23 4.30 -10.88
CA MET A 70 -12.78 4.34 -11.11
C MET A 70 -12.37 3.57 -12.36
N THR A 71 -12.98 2.41 -12.62
CA THR A 71 -12.60 1.55 -13.76
C THR A 71 -13.29 1.92 -15.08
N THR A 72 -14.31 2.78 -15.05
CA THR A 72 -15.06 3.20 -16.24
C THR A 72 -14.66 4.63 -16.63
N PRO A 73 -14.03 4.85 -17.81
CA PRO A 73 -13.56 6.17 -18.22
C PRO A 73 -14.65 7.24 -18.27
N ALA A 74 -15.85 6.89 -18.74
CA ALA A 74 -16.96 7.82 -18.94
C ALA A 74 -17.67 8.27 -17.66
N LEU A 75 -17.44 7.61 -16.53
CA LEU A 75 -18.13 7.92 -15.27
C LEU A 75 -17.33 8.95 -14.45
N SER A 76 -18.01 9.97 -13.93
CA SER A 76 -17.45 10.84 -12.89
C SER A 76 -17.34 10.07 -11.59
N ILE A 77 -16.28 10.34 -10.82
CA ILE A 77 -16.09 9.76 -9.50
C ILE A 77 -16.67 10.68 -8.44
N ASP A 78 -17.39 10.09 -7.48
CA ASP A 78 -17.73 10.77 -6.23
C ASP A 78 -16.47 10.99 -5.38
N LYS A 79 -15.91 12.20 -5.45
CA LYS A 79 -14.71 12.60 -4.70
C LYS A 79 -14.91 12.55 -3.18
N GLU A 80 -16.12 12.80 -2.70
CA GLU A 80 -16.39 12.79 -1.27
C GLU A 80 -16.38 11.38 -0.72
N ALA A 81 -17.04 10.45 -1.43
CA ALA A 81 -17.00 9.04 -1.10
C ALA A 81 -15.57 8.47 -1.18
N VAL A 82 -14.79 8.83 -2.20
CA VAL A 82 -13.38 8.41 -2.30
C VAL A 82 -12.55 8.91 -1.12
N ARG A 83 -12.74 10.14 -0.65
CA ARG A 83 -12.04 10.68 0.52
C ARG A 83 -12.46 9.98 1.81
N ARG A 84 -13.76 9.80 2.02
CA ARG A 84 -14.32 9.08 3.18
C ARG A 84 -13.81 7.64 3.27
N TYR A 85 -13.71 6.97 2.14
CA TYR A 85 -13.28 5.58 2.05
C TYR A 85 -11.90 5.45 1.38
N SER A 86 -10.95 6.33 1.67
CA SER A 86 -9.68 6.44 0.93
C SER A 86 -8.95 5.09 0.76
N LEU A 87 -8.64 4.40 1.87
CA LEU A 87 -7.94 3.12 1.83
C LEU A 87 -8.79 1.99 1.22
N THR A 88 -10.08 1.94 1.54
CA THR A 88 -11.01 0.91 1.06
C THR A 88 -11.28 1.04 -0.44
N SER A 89 -11.49 2.27 -0.92
CA SER A 89 -11.77 2.58 -2.32
C SER A 89 -10.60 2.18 -3.19
N ILE A 90 -9.35 2.46 -2.81
CA ILE A 90 -8.21 1.97 -3.58
C ILE A 90 -8.03 0.46 -3.49
N ALA A 91 -8.27 -0.14 -2.31
CA ALA A 91 -8.22 -1.59 -2.13
C ALA A 91 -9.24 -2.33 -3.02
N SER A 92 -10.38 -1.69 -3.33
CA SER A 92 -11.40 -2.22 -4.24
C SER A 92 -10.93 -2.43 -5.68
N LEU A 93 -9.80 -1.83 -6.08
CA LEU A 93 -9.21 -2.03 -7.41
C LEU A 93 -8.42 -3.34 -7.53
N SER A 94 -8.13 -4.02 -6.41
CA SER A 94 -7.33 -5.24 -6.41
C SER A 94 -7.85 -6.39 -7.28
N PRO A 95 -9.18 -6.64 -7.45
CA PRO A 95 -9.69 -7.65 -8.38
C PRO A 95 -9.42 -7.33 -9.85
N HIS A 96 -9.27 -6.06 -10.19
CA HIS A 96 -8.93 -5.62 -11.55
C HIS A 96 -7.41 -5.65 -11.78
N LEU A 97 -6.63 -5.44 -10.72
CA LEU A 97 -5.17 -5.52 -10.75
C LEU A 97 -4.65 -6.96 -10.92
N TRP A 98 -5.28 -7.93 -10.25
CA TRP A 98 -4.81 -9.33 -10.22
C TRP A 98 -4.65 -9.99 -11.61
N PRO A 99 -5.62 -9.91 -12.54
CA PRO A 99 -5.47 -10.48 -13.88
C PRO A 99 -4.30 -9.86 -14.66
N VAL A 100 -4.08 -8.55 -14.51
CA VAL A 100 -2.99 -7.82 -15.17
C VAL A 100 -1.65 -8.33 -14.66
N MET A 101 -1.51 -8.46 -13.34
CA MET A 101 -0.31 -9.02 -12.72
C MET A 101 -0.05 -10.44 -13.25
N ARG A 102 -1.06 -11.33 -13.24
CA ARG A 102 -0.92 -12.74 -13.66
C ARG A 102 -0.40 -12.90 -15.10
N THR A 103 -0.96 -12.16 -16.05
CA THR A 103 -0.60 -12.30 -17.48
C THR A 103 0.87 -12.04 -17.78
N ARG A 104 1.57 -11.29 -16.91
CA ARG A 104 3.00 -11.04 -17.03
C ARG A 104 3.83 -12.28 -16.70
N PHE A 105 3.43 -13.04 -15.68
CA PHE A 105 4.23 -14.16 -15.16
C PHE A 105 4.05 -15.47 -15.95
N ASP A 106 2.91 -15.66 -16.64
CA ASP A 106 2.66 -16.88 -17.44
C ASP A 106 3.44 -16.88 -18.77
N ARG A 107 4.01 -15.73 -19.19
CA ARG A 107 4.76 -15.61 -20.46
C ARG A 107 6.15 -16.24 -20.45
N ASP A 108 6.76 -16.40 -19.28
CA ASP A 108 8.11 -16.95 -19.13
C ASP A 108 8.12 -18.48 -18.88
N ALA A 109 6.95 -19.08 -18.68
CA ALA A 109 6.86 -20.53 -18.68
C ALA A 109 6.77 -21.00 -20.14
N ASP A 110 7.83 -21.65 -20.64
CA ASP A 110 7.87 -22.41 -21.90
C ASP A 110 6.81 -23.54 -21.99
N SER A 111 5.75 -23.50 -21.17
CA SER A 111 4.67 -24.46 -21.17
C SER A 111 3.64 -24.07 -22.22
N PRO A 112 3.54 -24.80 -23.36
CA PRO A 112 2.62 -24.46 -24.44
C PRO A 112 1.15 -24.79 -24.10
N ARG A 113 0.84 -25.17 -22.85
CA ARG A 113 -0.34 -26.01 -22.58
C ARG A 113 -1.56 -25.28 -22.04
N LEU A 114 -1.47 -24.02 -21.63
CA LEU A 114 -2.64 -23.26 -21.19
C LEU A 114 -2.57 -21.78 -21.61
N ALA A 115 -2.06 -21.51 -22.81
CA ALA A 115 -2.37 -20.28 -23.51
C ALA A 115 -3.87 -20.27 -23.82
N GLN A 116 -4.70 -20.04 -22.80
CA GLN A 116 -6.11 -19.78 -23.02
C GLN A 116 -6.17 -18.53 -23.89
N PRO A 117 -6.82 -18.61 -25.07
CA PRO A 117 -7.06 -17.47 -25.94
C PRO A 117 -8.17 -16.62 -25.33
N GLY A 118 -7.97 -16.17 -24.10
CA GLY A 118 -8.74 -15.08 -23.51
C GLY A 118 -7.88 -13.85 -23.66
N HIS A 119 -8.20 -12.97 -24.60
CA HIS A 119 -7.73 -11.60 -24.53
C HIS A 119 -7.91 -11.12 -23.09
N PRO A 120 -6.86 -10.63 -22.41
CA PRO A 120 -7.06 -10.07 -21.08
C PRO A 120 -8.03 -8.90 -21.27
N ILE A 121 -9.29 -9.12 -20.90
CA ILE A 121 -10.36 -8.12 -20.97
C ILE A 121 -9.88 -6.84 -20.26
N TRP A 122 -9.05 -7.03 -19.23
CA TRP A 122 -8.38 -5.98 -18.50
C TRP A 122 -6.99 -5.71 -19.08
N LYS A 123 -6.89 -4.63 -19.85
CA LYS A 123 -5.60 -4.01 -20.17
C LYS A 123 -5.06 -3.30 -18.93
N ARG A 124 -3.74 -3.33 -18.78
CA ARG A 124 -3.01 -2.58 -17.74
C ARG A 124 -3.44 -1.11 -17.68
N ASP A 125 -3.65 -0.50 -18.85
CA ASP A 125 -4.01 0.91 -18.98
C ASP A 125 -5.32 1.26 -18.27
N PHE A 126 -6.27 0.32 -18.17
CA PHE A 126 -7.52 0.55 -17.42
C PHE A 126 -7.27 0.64 -15.92
N VAL A 127 -6.40 -0.22 -15.38
CA VAL A 127 -6.05 -0.19 -13.95
C VAL A 127 -5.22 1.05 -13.63
N ALA A 128 -4.28 1.41 -14.51
CA ALA A 128 -3.51 2.64 -14.38
C ALA A 128 -4.43 3.89 -14.40
N LEU A 129 -5.39 3.94 -15.32
CA LEU A 129 -6.38 5.01 -15.36
C LEU A 129 -7.24 5.05 -14.08
N ALA A 130 -7.67 3.89 -13.57
CA ALA A 130 -8.44 3.82 -12.33
C ALA A 130 -7.66 4.35 -11.12
N LEU A 131 -6.37 4.02 -11.03
CA LEU A 131 -5.46 4.55 -10.01
C LEU A 131 -5.28 6.07 -10.15
N GLU A 132 -5.07 6.57 -11.37
CA GLU A 132 -4.94 8.01 -11.62
C GLU A 132 -6.22 8.78 -11.24
N LYS A 133 -7.37 8.22 -11.61
CA LYS A 133 -8.67 8.78 -11.25
C LYS A 133 -8.88 8.78 -9.73
N TRP A 134 -8.48 7.72 -9.02
CA TRP A 134 -8.47 7.70 -7.55
C TRP A 134 -7.57 8.82 -7.01
N ARG A 135 -6.34 8.96 -7.53
CA ARG A 135 -5.40 9.99 -7.07
C ARG A 135 -5.92 11.41 -7.29
N GLY A 136 -6.53 11.68 -8.45
CA GLY A 136 -7.14 12.98 -8.78
C GLY A 136 -8.43 13.30 -8.00
N ALA A 137 -9.03 12.32 -7.33
CA ALA A 137 -10.17 12.52 -6.44
C ALA A 137 -9.76 12.82 -4.98
N GLN A 138 -8.48 12.66 -4.64
CA GLN A 138 -7.96 12.95 -3.31
C GLN A 138 -7.55 14.42 -3.15
N ASP A 139 -7.59 14.92 -1.92
CA ASP A 139 -7.05 16.24 -1.55
C ASP A 139 -5.51 16.20 -1.36
N ARG A 140 -4.92 17.30 -0.90
CA ARG A 140 -3.48 17.36 -0.56
C ARG A 140 -3.16 16.54 0.68
N ASP A 141 -4.09 16.44 1.63
CA ASP A 141 -3.88 15.82 2.95
C ASP A 141 -4.33 14.35 3.00
N VAL A 142 -3.86 13.56 2.03
CA VAL A 142 -4.20 12.12 1.97
C VAL A 142 -3.47 11.36 3.07
N GLU A 143 -4.19 10.45 3.73
CA GLU A 143 -3.56 9.55 4.70
C GLU A 143 -2.35 8.81 4.08
N PRO A 144 -1.16 8.85 4.72
CA PRO A 144 0.05 8.23 4.19
C PRO A 144 -0.12 6.75 3.84
N SER A 145 -0.87 5.98 4.63
CA SER A 145 -1.17 4.57 4.36
C SER A 145 -1.83 4.38 2.98
N SER A 146 -2.81 5.23 2.65
CA SER A 146 -3.52 5.16 1.38
C SER A 146 -2.63 5.54 0.20
N LEU A 147 -1.75 6.54 0.36
CA LEU A 147 -0.74 6.89 -0.65
C LEU A 147 0.31 5.79 -0.84
N ILE A 148 0.77 5.17 0.23
CA ILE A 148 1.72 4.05 0.15
C ILE A 148 1.08 2.89 -0.61
N LEU A 149 -0.20 2.58 -0.35
CA LEU A 149 -0.93 1.56 -1.08
C LEU A 149 -1.09 1.93 -2.57
N TYR A 150 -1.35 3.19 -2.89
CA TYR A 150 -1.39 3.71 -4.27
C TYR A 150 -0.07 3.51 -5.02
N HIS A 151 1.04 3.92 -4.41
CA HIS A 151 2.35 3.75 -5.02
C HIS A 151 2.73 2.26 -5.12
N LEU A 152 2.33 1.44 -4.15
CA LEU A 152 2.55 -0.01 -4.19
C LEU A 152 1.79 -0.67 -5.34
N MET A 153 0.51 -0.33 -5.56
CA MET A 153 -0.26 -0.90 -6.67
C MET A 153 0.34 -0.52 -8.02
N ASN A 154 0.72 0.75 -8.22
CA ASN A 154 1.44 1.16 -9.42
C ASN A 154 2.80 0.46 -9.55
N LEU A 155 3.56 0.33 -8.46
CA LEU A 155 4.81 -0.43 -8.47
C LEU A 155 4.56 -1.87 -8.95
N THR A 156 3.50 -2.54 -8.49
CA THR A 156 3.16 -3.89 -8.96
C THR A 156 2.64 -3.97 -10.40
N LEU A 157 2.12 -2.87 -10.96
CA LEU A 157 1.76 -2.79 -12.39
C LEU A 157 2.99 -2.69 -13.29
N HIS A 158 4.04 -2.00 -12.82
CA HIS A 158 5.22 -1.66 -13.60
C HIS A 158 6.41 -2.59 -13.33
N ALA A 159 6.44 -3.27 -12.18
CA ALA A 159 7.49 -4.21 -11.79
C ALA A 159 6.98 -5.63 -11.54
N ASP A 160 7.79 -6.62 -11.91
CA ASP A 160 7.57 -8.02 -11.58
C ASP A 160 8.09 -8.31 -10.16
N ILE A 161 7.23 -8.06 -9.16
CA ILE A 161 7.63 -8.16 -7.75
C ILE A 161 8.02 -9.59 -7.36
N ASP A 162 7.39 -10.62 -7.93
CA ASP A 162 7.74 -12.01 -7.63
C ASP A 162 9.14 -12.36 -8.16
N LEU A 163 9.48 -12.01 -9.40
CA LEU A 163 10.81 -12.14 -9.96
C LEU A 163 11.84 -11.40 -9.11
N MET A 164 11.55 -10.13 -8.76
CA MET A 164 12.44 -9.32 -7.93
C MET A 164 12.69 -9.94 -6.55
N GLN A 165 11.64 -10.44 -5.88
CA GLN A 165 11.78 -11.15 -4.61
C GLN A 165 12.59 -12.44 -4.74
N ARG A 166 12.35 -13.22 -5.81
CA ARG A 166 13.10 -14.45 -6.08
C ARG A 166 14.57 -14.17 -6.34
N LEU A 167 14.88 -13.12 -7.10
CA LEU A 167 16.24 -12.63 -7.34
C LEU A 167 16.91 -12.15 -6.04
N PHE A 168 16.20 -11.34 -5.27
CA PHE A 168 16.66 -10.89 -3.97
C PHE A 168 16.93 -12.07 -3.03
N ARG A 169 16.09 -13.11 -3.02
CA ARG A 169 16.33 -14.30 -2.18
C ARG A 169 17.47 -15.17 -2.69
N SER A 170 17.72 -15.21 -4.01
CA SER A 170 18.85 -15.98 -4.55
C SER A 170 20.21 -15.38 -4.21
N SER A 171 20.29 -14.10 -3.84
CA SER A 171 21.55 -13.49 -3.38
C SER A 171 22.11 -14.14 -2.10
N PHE A 172 21.27 -14.88 -1.35
CA PHE A 172 21.66 -15.60 -0.13
C PHE A 172 22.02 -17.09 -0.37
N ARG A 173 21.98 -17.60 -1.61
CA ARG A 173 22.28 -19.01 -1.92
C ARG A 173 23.78 -19.23 -2.16
N GLN A 174 24.21 -20.50 -2.08
CA GLN A 174 25.56 -20.92 -2.44
C GLN A 174 25.85 -20.59 -3.92
N GLN A 175 27.11 -20.21 -4.20
CA GLN A 175 27.54 -19.56 -5.44
C GLN A 175 27.22 -20.36 -6.72
N ALA A 176 27.38 -21.68 -6.71
CA ALA A 176 27.15 -22.50 -7.91
C ALA A 176 25.68 -22.55 -8.38
N ASP A 177 24.70 -22.61 -7.46
CA ASP A 177 23.25 -22.57 -7.78
C ASP A 177 22.79 -21.13 -8.12
N ARG A 178 23.54 -20.13 -7.65
CA ARG A 178 23.26 -18.72 -7.91
C ARG A 178 23.48 -18.38 -9.37
N ASP A 179 24.60 -18.77 -9.96
CA ASP A 179 25.06 -18.20 -11.23
C ASP A 179 24.14 -18.59 -12.43
N GLN A 180 23.64 -19.83 -12.49
CA GLN A 180 22.73 -20.27 -13.57
C GLN A 180 21.35 -19.60 -13.49
N LEU A 181 20.75 -19.55 -12.30
CA LEU A 181 19.45 -18.90 -12.09
C LEU A 181 19.54 -17.39 -12.25
N TRP A 182 20.68 -16.82 -11.86
CA TRP A 182 20.96 -15.41 -12.03
C TRP A 182 21.04 -15.05 -13.50
N GLU A 183 21.83 -15.75 -14.31
CA GLU A 183 22.01 -15.44 -15.73
C GLU A 183 20.69 -15.45 -16.52
N GLN A 184 19.81 -16.44 -16.28
CA GLN A 184 18.52 -16.48 -16.96
C GLN A 184 17.63 -15.30 -16.55
N ARG A 185 17.58 -15.00 -15.24
CA ARG A 185 16.68 -13.97 -14.70
C ARG A 185 17.21 -12.54 -14.91
N THR A 186 18.52 -12.35 -15.00
CA THR A 186 19.12 -11.06 -15.32
C THR A 186 18.81 -10.62 -16.73
N ARG A 187 18.57 -11.54 -17.68
CA ARG A 187 18.08 -11.15 -19.02
C ARG A 187 16.74 -10.44 -18.93
N ALA A 188 15.75 -11.05 -18.26
CA ALA A 188 14.44 -10.44 -18.05
C ALA A 188 14.54 -9.11 -17.28
N LEU A 189 15.38 -9.07 -16.24
CA LEU A 189 15.62 -7.86 -15.47
C LEU A 189 16.29 -6.76 -16.31
N SER A 190 17.26 -7.10 -17.17
CA SER A 190 17.95 -6.15 -18.05
C SER A 190 17.03 -5.55 -19.11
N VAL A 191 16.06 -6.34 -19.60
CA VAL A 191 15.03 -5.85 -20.53
C VAL A 191 14.12 -4.88 -19.78
N TRP A 192 13.71 -5.21 -18.55
CA TRP A 192 12.92 -4.32 -17.72
C TRP A 192 13.66 -3.02 -17.38
N VAL A 193 14.93 -3.08 -16.95
CA VAL A 193 15.75 -1.90 -16.61
C VAL A 193 15.89 -0.92 -17.78
N ARG A 194 16.01 -1.43 -19.01
CA ARG A 194 16.08 -0.61 -20.23
C ARG A 194 14.72 -0.11 -20.74
N SER A 195 13.63 -0.49 -20.08
CA SER A 195 12.27 -0.11 -20.47
C SER A 195 11.76 1.07 -19.65
N ARG A 196 10.79 1.80 -20.21
CA ARG A 196 10.03 2.85 -19.50
C ARG A 196 9.38 2.35 -18.20
N GLU A 197 9.11 1.06 -18.11
CA GLU A 197 8.52 0.44 -16.91
C GLU A 197 9.41 0.54 -15.68
N CYS A 198 10.73 0.46 -15.87
CA CYS A 198 11.69 0.64 -14.78
C CYS A 198 11.68 2.08 -14.27
N GLU A 199 11.64 3.07 -15.17
CA GLU A 199 11.60 4.49 -14.79
C GLU A 199 10.34 4.80 -13.96
N VAL A 200 9.18 4.35 -14.44
CA VAL A 200 7.90 4.54 -13.75
C VAL A 200 7.89 3.81 -12.40
N ALA A 201 8.29 2.54 -12.36
CA ALA A 201 8.42 1.78 -11.12
C ALA A 201 9.37 2.46 -10.11
N SER A 202 10.51 2.96 -10.58
CA SER A 202 11.50 3.66 -9.74
C SER A 202 10.97 4.99 -9.20
N TRP A 203 10.15 5.71 -9.98
CA TRP A 203 9.46 6.90 -9.51
C TRP A 203 8.45 6.57 -8.39
N HIS A 204 7.61 5.54 -8.58
CA HIS A 204 6.68 5.11 -7.54
C HIS A 204 7.40 4.58 -6.29
N ALA A 205 8.47 3.80 -6.45
CA ALA A 205 9.27 3.29 -5.34
C ALA A 205 9.89 4.42 -4.51
N ARG A 206 10.49 5.43 -5.16
CA ARG A 206 11.05 6.61 -4.45
C ARG A 206 9.97 7.42 -3.73
N SER A 207 8.83 7.63 -4.38
CA SER A 207 7.70 8.35 -3.79
C SER A 207 7.14 7.61 -2.57
N LEU A 208 7.05 6.28 -2.65
CA LEU A 208 6.62 5.41 -1.57
C LEU A 208 7.57 5.52 -0.36
N LEU A 209 8.87 5.42 -0.57
CA LEU A 209 9.86 5.55 0.51
C LEU A 209 9.78 6.93 1.18
N ARG A 210 9.59 7.99 0.40
CA ARG A 210 9.38 9.34 0.93
C ARG A 210 8.10 9.43 1.78
N CYS A 211 6.97 8.90 1.30
CA CYS A 211 5.73 8.86 2.09
C CYS A 211 5.89 8.08 3.40
N ALA A 212 6.66 6.99 3.40
CA ALA A 212 6.93 6.20 4.60
C ALA A 212 7.85 6.93 5.61
N GLU A 213 8.76 7.77 5.13
CA GLU A 213 9.61 8.62 5.98
C GLU A 213 8.81 9.76 6.63
N GLU A 214 7.95 10.42 5.85
CA GLU A 214 7.12 11.55 6.29
C GLU A 214 5.97 11.12 7.21
N GLY A 215 5.39 9.93 6.98
CA GLY A 215 4.23 9.45 7.74
C GLY A 215 4.53 8.92 9.14
N HIS A 216 5.80 8.96 9.60
CA HIS A 216 6.15 8.45 10.92
C HIS A 216 5.97 9.53 12.01
N PRO A 217 5.11 9.31 13.03
CA PRO A 217 4.75 10.33 14.01
C PRO A 217 5.95 10.83 14.84
N GLY A 218 7.02 10.03 14.95
CA GLY A 218 8.24 10.42 15.65
C GLY A 218 9.03 11.57 15.02
N HIS A 219 8.66 12.05 13.83
CA HIS A 219 9.31 13.22 13.23
C HIS A 219 8.64 14.56 13.62
N GLN A 220 7.37 14.53 14.03
CA GLN A 220 6.61 15.76 14.36
C GLN A 220 6.87 16.25 15.79
N ASP A 221 7.27 15.38 16.72
CA ASP A 221 7.47 15.75 18.13
C ASP A 221 8.85 16.37 18.43
N LEU A 222 9.78 16.42 17.47
CA LEU A 222 11.17 16.88 17.70
C LEU A 222 11.51 18.22 17.05
N VAL A 223 10.61 18.82 16.28
CA VAL A 223 10.77 20.20 15.83
C VAL A 223 9.78 21.03 16.65
N PRO A 224 10.21 21.64 17.78
CA PRO A 224 9.39 22.63 18.44
C PRO A 224 9.09 23.71 17.40
N SER A 225 7.83 23.79 16.97
CA SER A 225 7.41 24.85 16.07
C SER A 225 7.64 26.16 16.81
N ASP A 226 8.47 27.06 16.26
CA ASP A 226 8.70 28.39 16.83
C ASP A 226 7.38 29.17 17.03
N ALA A 227 6.30 28.75 16.37
CA ALA A 227 4.94 29.24 16.56
C ALA A 227 4.35 28.92 17.95
N GLU A 228 4.72 27.82 18.60
CA GLU A 228 4.27 27.53 19.97
C GLU A 228 4.98 28.40 21.01
N HIS A 229 6.23 28.80 20.76
CA HIS A 229 6.94 29.76 21.62
C HIS A 229 6.37 31.19 21.49
N GLN A 230 5.85 31.57 20.32
CA GLN A 230 5.15 32.84 20.15
C GLN A 230 3.73 32.82 20.75
N ALA A 231 2.99 31.71 20.63
CA ALA A 231 1.66 31.58 21.23
C ALA A 231 1.70 31.47 22.77
N ALA A 232 2.79 30.97 23.35
CA ALA A 232 3.00 30.98 24.81
C ALA A 232 3.31 32.39 25.33
N ALA A 233 4.05 33.21 24.57
CA ALA A 233 4.38 34.58 24.96
C ALA A 233 3.18 35.56 24.92
N GLU A 234 2.14 35.26 24.14
CA GLU A 234 0.91 36.08 24.08
C GLU A 234 -0.16 35.66 25.09
N ARG A 235 -0.10 34.44 25.64
CA ARG A 235 -1.05 33.94 26.66
C ARG A 235 -0.77 34.43 28.08
N ASP A 236 0.42 34.95 28.36
CA ASP A 236 0.77 35.54 29.66
C ASP A 236 0.09 36.90 29.95
N LYS A 237 -0.83 37.36 29.09
CA LYS A 237 -1.55 38.62 29.26
C LYS A 237 -3.07 38.53 29.38
N ALA A 238 -3.67 37.34 29.32
CA ALA A 238 -5.12 37.19 29.40
C ALA A 238 -5.55 36.17 30.45
N ASP A 239 -5.98 36.71 31.59
CA ASP A 239 -6.92 36.17 32.57
C ASP A 239 -6.64 34.79 33.20
N SER A 240 -6.19 34.90 34.45
CA SER A 240 -6.49 33.98 35.53
C SER A 240 -8.01 33.74 35.66
N LEU A 241 -8.43 32.50 35.45
CA LEU A 241 -9.36 31.70 36.28
C LEU A 241 -9.77 30.46 35.48
N ASP A 242 -9.56 29.28 36.09
CA ASP A 242 -10.04 27.93 35.67
C ASP A 242 -9.09 27.03 34.82
N GLU A 243 -7.82 26.92 35.23
CA GLU A 243 -6.80 26.07 34.56
C GLU A 243 -6.76 24.59 34.99
N GLY A 244 -7.72 24.10 35.79
CA GLY A 244 -7.64 22.77 36.42
C GLY A 244 -7.96 21.56 35.51
N GLU A 245 -8.88 21.70 34.56
CA GLU A 245 -9.40 20.54 33.79
C GLU A 245 -8.95 20.50 32.32
N ALA A 246 -8.58 21.64 31.72
CA ALA A 246 -8.18 21.68 30.30
C ALA A 246 -6.76 21.15 30.04
N ALA A 247 -5.87 21.16 31.05
CA ALA A 247 -4.50 20.65 30.93
C ALA A 247 -4.44 19.11 30.92
N ALA A 248 -5.45 18.41 31.46
CA ALA A 248 -5.53 16.95 31.43
C ALA A 248 -6.00 16.40 30.08
N ALA A 249 -6.76 17.17 29.30
CA ALA A 249 -7.26 16.75 27.98
C ALA A 249 -6.20 16.83 26.86
N ARG A 250 -5.11 17.59 27.05
CA ARG A 250 -3.99 17.71 26.10
C ARG A 250 -2.86 16.71 26.31
N LYS A 251 -2.88 15.94 27.41
CA LYS A 251 -2.09 14.69 27.48
C LYS A 251 -2.77 13.69 26.56
N GLY A 252 -2.43 13.82 25.27
CA GLY A 252 -2.83 12.89 24.22
C GLY A 252 -2.74 11.48 24.77
N THR A 253 -3.89 10.83 24.85
CA THR A 253 -3.97 9.40 25.08
C THR A 253 -3.30 8.76 23.88
N GLY A 254 -1.96 8.67 23.95
CA GLY A 254 -1.05 8.20 22.92
C GLY A 254 -1.24 6.71 22.71
N ARG A 255 -2.45 6.34 22.31
CA ARG A 255 -2.76 5.01 21.86
C ARG A 255 -1.86 4.80 20.65
N PRO A 256 -0.95 3.82 20.68
CA PRO A 256 -0.04 3.59 19.58
C PRO A 256 -0.88 3.41 18.33
N GLN A 257 -0.71 4.31 17.36
CA GLN A 257 -1.37 4.18 16.07
C GLN A 257 -0.97 2.83 15.49
N VAL A 258 -1.96 2.00 15.20
CA VAL A 258 -1.73 0.66 14.66
C VAL A 258 -1.20 0.86 13.24
N GLU A 259 0.06 0.52 13.07
CA GLU A 259 0.76 0.60 11.78
C GLU A 259 0.04 -0.27 10.74
N ALA A 260 -0.27 0.30 9.57
CA ALA A 260 -0.92 -0.44 8.52
C ALA A 260 -0.01 -1.56 7.99
N PRO A 261 -0.51 -2.81 7.89
CA PRO A 261 0.35 -3.98 7.67
C PRO A 261 1.01 -4.03 6.30
N HIS A 262 0.53 -3.25 5.32
CA HIS A 262 1.15 -3.16 3.99
C HIS A 262 2.41 -2.29 3.97
N VAL A 263 2.59 -1.36 4.91
CA VAL A 263 3.69 -0.39 4.87
C VAL A 263 5.07 -1.06 4.88
N PRO A 264 5.37 -2.03 5.78
CA PRO A 264 6.65 -2.74 5.76
C PRO A 264 6.94 -3.47 4.45
N TYR A 265 5.91 -4.10 3.86
CA TYR A 265 6.06 -4.81 2.60
C TYR A 265 6.30 -3.84 1.44
N ALA A 266 5.56 -2.73 1.44
CA ALA A 266 5.68 -1.68 0.44
C ALA A 266 7.09 -1.07 0.43
N VAL A 267 7.63 -0.75 1.61
CA VAL A 267 9.00 -0.25 1.78
C VAL A 267 10.00 -1.30 1.29
N PHE A 268 9.85 -2.57 1.70
CA PHE A 268 10.74 -3.64 1.26
C PHE A 268 10.72 -3.81 -0.27
N PHE A 269 9.55 -3.87 -0.92
CA PHE A 269 9.45 -4.03 -2.38
C PHE A 269 10.01 -2.82 -3.13
N ALA A 270 9.74 -1.60 -2.65
CA ALA A 270 10.30 -0.39 -3.22
C ALA A 270 11.83 -0.39 -3.15
N THR A 271 12.40 -0.79 -2.00
CA THR A 271 13.85 -0.90 -1.83
C THR A 271 14.45 -1.95 -2.77
N VAL A 272 13.84 -3.13 -2.87
CA VAL A 272 14.34 -4.20 -3.76
C VAL A 272 14.27 -3.78 -5.23
N ALA A 273 13.18 -3.12 -5.65
CA ALA A 273 13.05 -2.63 -7.02
C ALA A 273 14.13 -1.61 -7.40
N LEU A 274 14.40 -0.65 -6.51
CA LEU A 274 15.46 0.35 -6.72
C LEU A 274 16.86 -0.27 -6.68
N TRP A 275 17.11 -1.17 -5.74
CA TRP A 275 18.40 -1.86 -5.62
C TRP A 275 18.71 -2.71 -6.86
N LEU A 276 17.75 -3.52 -7.33
CA LEU A 276 17.91 -4.34 -8.54
C LEU A 276 18.07 -3.48 -9.80
N GLY A 277 17.32 -2.38 -9.88
CA GLY A 277 17.45 -1.40 -10.98
C GLY A 277 18.87 -0.84 -11.06
N ALA A 278 19.36 -0.28 -9.95
CA ALA A 278 20.70 0.31 -9.87
C ALA A 278 21.82 -0.72 -10.12
N MET A 279 21.65 -1.95 -9.62
CA MET A 279 22.63 -3.02 -9.77
C MET A 279 22.77 -3.47 -11.23
N VAL A 280 21.66 -3.58 -11.97
CA VAL A 280 21.70 -3.98 -13.40
C VAL A 280 22.03 -2.82 -14.32
N ALA A 281 21.71 -1.58 -13.92
CA ALA A 281 22.13 -0.37 -14.63
C ALA A 281 23.61 -0.01 -14.40
N GLU A 282 24.34 -0.79 -13.58
CA GLU A 282 25.75 -0.56 -13.25
C GLU A 282 26.00 0.83 -12.64
N GLU A 283 25.04 1.37 -11.86
CA GLU A 283 25.09 2.71 -11.23
C GLU A 283 26.12 2.81 -10.08
N GLY A 284 27.03 1.84 -9.98
CA GLY A 284 28.08 1.76 -8.97
C GLY A 284 27.60 1.15 -7.64
N HIS A 285 28.57 0.59 -6.91
CA HIS A 285 28.32 -0.06 -5.63
C HIS A 285 27.72 0.88 -4.58
N LEU A 286 28.08 2.17 -4.59
CA LEU A 286 27.58 3.14 -3.61
C LEU A 286 26.07 3.42 -3.76
N ALA A 287 25.57 3.55 -5.00
CA ALA A 287 24.15 3.80 -5.26
C ALA A 287 23.27 2.62 -4.81
N THR A 288 23.71 1.40 -5.14
CA THR A 288 23.00 0.17 -4.73
C THR A 288 22.94 0.04 -3.20
N GLN A 289 24.05 0.30 -2.49
CA GLN A 289 24.10 0.27 -1.03
C GLN A 289 23.24 1.36 -0.39
N ALA A 290 23.16 2.56 -0.99
CA ALA A 290 22.34 3.66 -0.48
C ALA A 290 20.85 3.29 -0.45
N HIS A 291 20.35 2.58 -1.46
CA HIS A 291 18.96 2.12 -1.48
C HIS A 291 18.67 1.11 -0.37
N LEU A 292 19.55 0.11 -0.18
CA LEU A 292 19.42 -0.88 0.90
C LEU A 292 19.48 -0.22 2.28
N ALA A 293 20.41 0.73 2.47
CA ALA A 293 20.59 1.45 3.73
C ALA A 293 19.36 2.28 4.08
N ARG A 294 18.82 3.02 3.10
CA ARG A 294 17.60 3.82 3.25
C ARG A 294 16.40 2.95 3.62
N GLY A 295 16.17 1.86 2.88
CA GLY A 295 15.09 0.92 3.18
C GLY A 295 15.20 0.32 4.58
N ARG A 296 16.40 -0.10 4.99
CA ARG A 296 16.69 -0.62 6.33
C ARG A 296 16.41 0.42 7.42
N ALA A 297 16.80 1.67 7.20
CA ALA A 297 16.58 2.76 8.15
C ALA A 297 15.08 3.02 8.36
N ILE A 298 14.29 3.06 7.29
CA ILE A 298 12.83 3.20 7.38
C ILE A 298 12.24 2.02 8.14
N LEU A 299 12.51 0.78 7.71
CA LEU A 299 11.96 -0.44 8.31
C LEU A 299 12.31 -0.61 9.80
N SER A 300 13.49 -0.15 10.23
CA SER A 300 13.90 -0.20 11.64
C SER A 300 13.05 0.69 12.56
N ARG A 301 12.36 1.69 12.02
CA ARG A 301 11.44 2.56 12.79
C ARG A 301 10.07 1.91 13.01
N HIS A 302 9.72 0.92 12.20
CA HIS A 302 8.44 0.22 12.28
C HIS A 302 8.45 -0.84 13.39
N ARG A 303 7.30 -1.01 14.07
CA ARG A 303 7.19 -1.91 15.23
C ARG A 303 6.77 -3.32 14.84
N SER A 304 6.30 -3.52 13.62
CA SER A 304 5.83 -4.81 13.14
C SER A 304 6.96 -5.86 13.04
N ARG A 305 6.61 -7.14 13.24
CA ARG A 305 7.54 -8.27 13.06
C ARG A 305 8.06 -8.36 11.63
N ALA A 306 7.19 -8.09 10.65
CA ALA A 306 7.54 -8.10 9.23
C ALA A 306 8.63 -7.07 8.93
N ALA A 307 8.51 -5.84 9.44
CA ALA A 307 9.51 -4.80 9.23
C ALA A 307 10.89 -5.19 9.78
N ARG A 308 10.94 -5.72 11.00
CA ARG A 308 12.20 -6.21 11.60
C ARG A 308 12.84 -7.32 10.77
N GLN A 309 12.04 -8.24 10.23
CA GLN A 309 12.54 -9.32 9.39
C GLN A 309 13.09 -8.77 8.07
N PHE A 310 12.37 -7.86 7.41
CA PHE A 310 12.84 -7.23 6.18
C PHE A 310 14.10 -6.38 6.40
N ALA A 311 14.18 -5.62 7.50
CA ALA A 311 15.38 -4.85 7.84
C ALA A 311 16.62 -5.75 7.96
N LYS A 312 16.51 -6.89 8.65
CA LYS A 312 17.59 -7.90 8.76
C LYS A 312 17.97 -8.51 7.42
N MET A 313 16.99 -8.77 6.55
CA MET A 313 17.25 -9.28 5.20
C MET A 313 18.01 -8.27 4.35
N LEU A 314 17.64 -6.99 4.40
CA LEU A 314 18.36 -5.92 3.71
C LEU A 314 19.80 -5.80 4.25
N GLU A 315 19.98 -5.79 5.58
CA GLU A 315 21.29 -5.74 6.23
C GLU A 315 22.20 -6.90 5.81
N SER A 316 21.66 -8.12 5.78
CA SER A 316 22.41 -9.30 5.35
C SER A 316 22.86 -9.17 3.89
N THR A 317 22.03 -8.58 3.04
CA THR A 317 22.36 -8.33 1.62
C THR A 317 23.50 -7.31 1.50
N GLN A 318 23.48 -6.26 2.31
CA GLN A 318 24.55 -5.25 2.32
C GLN A 318 25.91 -5.87 2.67
N SER A 319 25.94 -6.73 3.69
CA SER A 319 27.16 -7.41 4.14
C SER A 319 27.72 -8.40 3.11
N CYS A 320 26.86 -9.08 2.35
CA CYS A 320 27.28 -10.01 1.30
C CYS A 320 27.74 -9.29 0.01
N GLY A 321 27.34 -8.03 -0.18
CA GLY A 321 27.61 -7.24 -1.37
C GLY A 321 29.08 -6.93 -1.66
N ASN A 322 29.99 -7.15 -0.71
CA ASN A 322 31.44 -6.93 -0.88
C ASN A 322 32.13 -7.95 -1.82
N HIS A 323 31.39 -8.87 -2.41
CA HIS A 323 31.90 -9.94 -3.29
C HIS A 323 31.36 -9.88 -4.73
N PHE A 324 30.65 -8.82 -5.10
CA PHE A 324 30.24 -8.51 -6.47
C PHE A 324 31.09 -7.38 -7.03
#